data_AF-A0A5N6T456-F1
#
_entry.id   AF-A0A5N6T456-F1
#
_cell.length_a   1.000
_cell.length_b   1.000
_cell.length_c   1.000
_cell.angle_alpha   90.00
_cell.angle_beta   90.00
_cell.angle_gamma   90.00
#
_symmetry.space_group_name_H-M   'P 1'
#
loop_
_entity.id
_entity.type
_entity.pdbx_description
1 polymer ?
#
loop_
_entity_poly.entity_id
_entity_poly.type
_entity_poly.pdbx_seq_one_letter_code
_entity_poly.pdbx_strand_id
1 'polypeptide(L)'
;MFLTMLAKLESQGLLGPDSEIKNLGMVMALYLCAPSDIRAYGICEGNDDKTNNVAAFYNSDEKILAYAKKYNIELRGPCDLDSYVEALDQVELPPAKDDPWSWAAVLKQYEKLHGQERKKPKIGGIQYDITAMSSAERRKSSYNGKDPLKKSEIDKIKQGMIFQLA
;
A
#
# COMPACT_ATOMS: atom_id res chain seq x y z
N MET A 1 0.27 3.48 5.76
CA MET A 1 -0.91 2.66 6.13
C MET A 1 -0.57 1.52 7.08
N PHE A 2 0.30 0.55 6.73
CA PHE A 2 0.53 -0.63 7.57
C PHE A 2 1.10 -0.30 8.97
N LEU A 3 2.11 0.57 9.04
CA LEU A 3 2.65 1.06 10.33
C LEU A 3 1.60 1.73 11.23
N THR A 4 0.63 2.42 10.63
CA THR A 4 -0.51 3.02 11.33
C THR A 4 -1.44 1.94 11.90
N MET A 5 -1.64 0.83 11.19
CA MET A 5 -2.37 -0.31 11.70
C MET A 5 -1.64 -0.93 12.90
N LEU A 6 -0.33 -1.12 12.83
CA LEU A 6 0.47 -1.61 13.97
C LEU A 6 0.37 -0.67 15.18
N ALA A 7 0.49 0.65 14.98
CA ALA A 7 0.29 1.65 16.04
C ALA A 7 -1.13 1.60 16.63
N LYS A 8 -2.15 1.28 15.82
CA LYS A 8 -3.52 1.13 16.31
C LYS A 8 -3.66 -0.12 17.19
N LEU A 9 -3.11 -1.25 16.75
CA LEU A 9 -3.08 -2.48 17.56
C LEU A 9 -2.31 -2.28 18.86
N GLU A 10 -1.17 -1.57 18.81
CA GLU A 10 -0.39 -1.16 19.99
C GLU A 10 -1.27 -0.41 21.00
N SER A 11 -2.03 0.60 20.53
CA SER A 11 -2.93 1.40 21.38
C SER A 11 -4.04 0.57 22.03
N GLN A 12 -4.36 -0.58 21.45
CA GLN A 12 -5.41 -1.49 21.92
C GLN A 12 -4.85 -2.65 22.75
N GLY A 13 -3.54 -2.72 22.96
CA GLY A 13 -2.89 -3.85 23.66
C GLY A 13 -2.96 -5.16 22.86
N LEU A 14 -3.12 -5.08 21.53
CA LEU A 14 -3.27 -6.23 20.64
C LEU A 14 -1.97 -6.64 19.95
N LEU A 15 -0.83 -6.05 20.32
CA LEU A 15 0.49 -6.52 19.88
C LEU A 15 1.12 -7.39 20.96
N GLY A 16 1.46 -8.62 20.59
CA GLY A 16 2.12 -9.57 21.47
C GLY A 16 2.03 -11.00 20.94
N PRO A 17 2.79 -11.94 21.52
CA PRO A 17 2.75 -13.35 21.12
C PRO A 17 1.38 -13.99 21.36
N ASP A 18 0.65 -13.53 22.39
CA ASP A 18 -0.67 -14.02 22.78
C ASP A 18 -1.82 -13.20 22.18
N SER A 19 -1.55 -12.39 21.15
CA SER A 19 -2.57 -11.57 20.50
C SER A 19 -3.70 -12.42 19.91
N GLU A 20 -4.95 -11.96 20.05
CA GLU A 20 -6.09 -12.55 19.35
C GLU A 20 -6.01 -12.38 17.82
N ILE A 21 -5.17 -11.44 17.35
CA ILE A 21 -4.94 -11.20 15.93
C ILE A 21 -4.06 -12.32 15.37
N LYS A 22 -4.73 -13.32 14.80
CA LYS A 22 -4.08 -14.48 14.19
C LYS A 22 -3.13 -14.07 13.06
N ASN A 23 -2.04 -14.82 12.93
CA ASN A 23 -1.05 -14.68 11.85
C ASN A 23 -0.37 -13.30 11.77
N LEU A 24 -0.39 -12.51 12.86
CA LEU A 24 0.19 -11.17 12.87
C LEU A 24 1.68 -11.19 12.46
N GLY A 25 2.48 -12.11 13.00
CA GLY A 25 3.88 -12.29 12.63
C GLY A 25 4.11 -12.64 11.16
N MET A 26 3.17 -13.37 10.54
CA MET A 26 3.22 -13.66 9.10
C MET A 26 2.88 -12.45 8.25
N VAL A 27 1.83 -11.71 8.61
CA VAL A 27 1.46 -10.48 7.89
C VAL A 27 2.58 -9.44 8.01
N MET A 28 3.20 -9.30 9.18
CA MET A 28 4.37 -8.42 9.37
C MET A 28 5.54 -8.87 8.49
N ALA A 29 5.84 -10.16 8.41
CA ALA A 29 6.89 -10.68 7.54
C ALA A 29 6.62 -10.37 6.05
N LEU A 30 5.38 -10.51 5.57
CA LEU A 30 5.02 -10.17 4.19
C LEU A 30 5.27 -8.68 3.87
N TYR A 31 4.90 -7.77 4.78
CA TYR A 31 5.15 -6.34 4.60
C TYR A 31 6.63 -5.96 4.78
N LEU A 32 7.40 -6.73 5.54
CA LEU A 32 8.85 -6.56 5.70
C LEU A 32 9.60 -6.99 4.44
N CYS A 33 9.20 -8.09 3.79
CA CYS A 33 9.80 -8.56 2.55
C CYS A 33 9.40 -7.71 1.34
N ALA A 34 8.19 -7.13 1.30
CA ALA A 34 7.73 -6.37 0.13
C ALA A 34 8.69 -5.23 -0.34
N PRO A 35 9.30 -4.44 0.56
CA PRO A 35 10.35 -3.48 0.23
C PRO A 35 11.50 -4.00 -0.61
N SER A 36 11.96 -5.25 -0.44
CA SER A 36 13.12 -5.76 -1.20
C SER A 36 12.86 -5.79 -2.69
N ASP A 37 11.65 -6.19 -3.08
CA ASP A 37 11.26 -6.30 -4.49
C ASP A 37 10.98 -4.92 -5.09
N ILE A 38 10.33 -4.03 -4.32
CA ILE A 38 9.93 -2.71 -4.82
C ILE A 38 11.08 -1.68 -4.80
N ARG A 39 12.12 -1.90 -3.99
CA ARG A 39 13.37 -1.10 -4.01
C ARG A 39 14.03 -1.15 -5.38
N ALA A 40 14.01 -2.30 -6.06
CA ALA A 40 14.54 -2.44 -7.42
C ALA A 40 13.84 -1.55 -8.46
N TYR A 41 12.64 -1.06 -8.16
CA TYR A 41 11.87 -0.15 -9.01
C TYR A 41 11.92 1.32 -8.55
N GLY A 42 12.79 1.65 -7.59
CA GLY A 42 12.93 3.01 -7.06
C GLY A 42 11.78 3.49 -6.15
N ILE A 43 10.85 2.60 -5.77
CA ILE A 43 9.63 2.97 -5.02
C ILE A 43 9.94 3.30 -3.55
N CYS A 44 11.01 2.73 -3.00
CA CYS A 44 11.47 2.94 -1.63
C CYS A 44 12.56 4.01 -1.50
N GLU A 45 12.93 4.66 -2.60
CA GLU A 45 13.91 5.75 -2.57
C GLU A 45 13.34 6.94 -1.80
N GLY A 46 14.24 7.69 -1.15
CA GLY A 46 13.86 8.88 -0.40
C GLY A 46 13.20 9.91 -1.31
N ASN A 47 12.30 10.71 -0.75
CA ASN A 47 11.73 11.83 -1.48
C ASN A 47 12.54 13.10 -1.25
N ASP A 48 13.17 13.61 -2.31
CA ASP A 48 13.88 14.90 -2.27
C ASP A 48 12.92 16.08 -2.03
N ASP A 49 11.65 15.94 -2.43
CA ASP A 49 10.60 16.90 -2.11
C ASP A 49 10.13 16.73 -0.66
N LYS A 50 10.78 17.47 0.25
CA LYS A 50 10.44 17.54 1.67
C LYS A 50 9.02 18.06 1.95
N THR A 51 8.33 18.62 0.96
CA THR A 51 6.94 19.05 1.09
C THR A 51 5.94 17.94 0.75
N ASN A 52 6.40 16.85 0.11
CA ASN A 52 5.58 15.72 -0.29
C ASN A 52 5.80 14.50 0.63
N ASN A 53 4.90 14.33 1.60
CA ASN A 53 4.96 13.24 2.56
C ASN A 53 4.42 11.91 2.02
N VAL A 54 3.89 11.88 0.78
CA VAL A 54 3.29 10.68 0.17
C VAL A 54 4.34 9.62 -0.15
N ALA A 55 5.56 10.04 -0.48
CA ALA A 55 6.66 9.13 -0.86
C ALA A 55 7.49 8.62 0.33
N ALA A 56 7.04 8.84 1.58
CA ALA A 56 7.77 8.43 2.78
C ALA A 56 7.65 6.93 3.11
N PHE A 57 7.78 6.04 2.11
CA PHE A 57 7.80 4.59 2.33
C PHE A 57 9.20 4.05 2.65
N TYR A 58 10.21 4.93 2.61
CA TYR A 58 11.58 4.61 3.04
C TYR A 58 11.54 3.98 4.44
N ASN A 59 12.41 2.97 4.61
CA ASN A 59 12.63 2.19 5.83
C ASN A 59 11.38 1.70 6.61
N SER A 60 10.30 1.38 5.89
CA SER A 60 9.11 0.80 6.50
C SER A 60 9.36 -0.61 7.06
N ASP A 61 10.21 -1.39 6.41
CA ASP A 61 10.75 -2.69 6.83
C ASP A 61 11.46 -2.63 8.20
N GLU A 62 12.39 -1.70 8.38
CA GLU A 62 13.10 -1.49 9.66
C GLU A 62 12.12 -1.21 10.81
N LYS A 63 11.10 -0.38 10.55
CA LYS A 63 10.08 -0.01 11.53
C LYS A 63 9.15 -1.19 11.87
N ILE A 64 8.81 -2.03 10.89
CA ILE A 64 8.04 -3.27 11.13
C ILE A 64 8.85 -4.22 12.01
N LEU A 65 10.14 -4.39 11.72
CA LEU A 65 11.05 -5.20 12.54
C LEU A 65 11.15 -4.66 13.96
N ALA A 66 11.24 -3.35 14.14
CA ALA A 66 11.26 -2.71 15.46
C ALA A 66 9.97 -2.99 16.26
N TYR A 67 8.79 -2.99 15.62
CA TYR A 67 7.54 -3.40 16.26
C TYR A 67 7.56 -4.88 16.67
N ALA A 68 8.04 -5.77 15.80
CA ALA A 68 8.11 -7.20 16.10
C ALA A 68 9.01 -7.47 17.32
N LYS A 69 10.20 -6.86 17.34
CA LYS A 69 11.15 -6.94 18.46
C LYS A 69 10.56 -6.39 19.76
N LYS A 70 9.96 -5.19 19.71
CA LYS A 70 9.37 -4.51 20.89
C LYS A 70 8.30 -5.36 21.58
N TYR A 71 7.51 -6.08 20.80
CA TYR A 71 6.37 -6.87 21.31
C TYR A 71 6.61 -8.38 21.33
N ASN A 72 7.85 -8.83 21.12
CA ASN A 72 8.23 -10.24 21.07
C ASN A 72 7.33 -11.07 20.13
N ILE A 73 7.04 -10.52 18.95
CA ILE A 73 6.23 -11.18 17.93
C ILE A 73 7.18 -11.99 17.04
N GLU A 74 6.98 -13.30 17.00
CA GLU A 74 7.71 -14.19 16.11
C GLU A 74 7.32 -13.93 14.65
N LEU A 75 8.27 -13.51 13.82
CA LEU A 75 8.06 -13.35 12.38
C LEU A 75 8.15 -14.72 11.70
N ARG A 76 7.17 -15.06 10.88
CA ARG A 76 7.13 -16.32 10.11
C ARG A 76 6.76 -16.02 8.66
N GLY A 77 7.65 -16.30 7.71
CA GLY A 77 7.49 -15.82 6.34
C GLY A 77 8.09 -16.74 5.28
N PRO A 78 8.30 -16.22 4.05
CA PRO A 78 8.97 -16.94 2.97
C PRO A 78 10.35 -17.49 3.39
N CYS A 79 10.87 -18.45 2.63
CA CYS A 79 12.05 -19.26 3.00
C CYS A 79 13.36 -18.48 3.21
N ASP A 80 13.40 -17.19 2.88
CA ASP A 80 14.55 -16.29 2.95
C ASP A 80 14.38 -15.13 3.97
N LEU A 81 13.36 -15.19 4.83
CA LEU A 81 13.06 -14.16 5.85
C LEU A 81 14.27 -13.76 6.71
N ASP A 82 15.07 -14.74 7.16
CA ASP A 82 16.22 -14.47 8.04
C ASP A 82 17.23 -13.52 7.38
N SER A 83 17.49 -13.71 6.08
CA SER A 83 18.41 -12.87 5.32
C SER A 83 17.91 -11.41 5.23
N TYR A 84 16.60 -11.21 5.12
CA TYR A 84 16.02 -9.87 5.12
C TYR A 84 16.13 -9.22 6.50
N VAL A 85 15.87 -9.97 7.56
CA VAL A 85 15.94 -9.44 8.93
C VAL A 85 17.36 -9.05 9.32
N GLU A 86 18.36 -9.85 8.91
CA GLU A 86 19.78 -9.57 9.16
C GLU A 86 20.29 -8.33 8.43
N ALA A 87 19.73 -8.01 7.26
CA ALA A 87 20.13 -6.86 6.45
C ALA A 87 19.54 -5.52 6.94
N LEU A 88 18.61 -5.54 7.90
CA LEU A 88 17.90 -4.33 8.36
C LEU A 88 18.53 -3.73 9.61
N ASP A 89 18.65 -2.40 9.59
CA ASP A 89 19.10 -1.62 10.74
C ASP A 89 18.06 -1.61 11.87
N GLN A 90 18.55 -1.39 13.10
CA GLN A 90 17.68 -1.14 14.23
C GLN A 90 17.26 0.32 14.25
N VAL A 91 15.95 0.57 14.36
CA VAL A 91 15.38 1.91 14.42
C VAL A 91 14.51 2.10 15.66
N GLU A 92 14.48 3.32 16.16
CA GLU A 92 13.57 3.70 17.22
C GLU A 92 12.16 3.93 16.68
N LEU A 93 11.17 3.42 17.41
CA LEU A 93 9.77 3.72 17.13
C LEU A 93 9.38 5.06 17.76
N PRO A 94 8.53 5.86 17.09
CA PRO A 94 7.95 7.03 17.72
C PRO A 94 7.14 6.64 18.96
N PRO A 95 6.94 7.57 19.91
CA PRO A 95 6.06 7.35 21.05
C PRO A 95 4.65 6.95 20.61
N ALA A 96 4.03 6.04 21.36
CA ALA A 96 2.65 5.63 21.13
C ALA A 96 1.70 6.83 21.31
N LYS A 97 0.97 7.17 20.24
CA LYS A 97 -0.07 8.21 20.18
C LYS A 97 -1.09 7.85 19.09
N ASP A 98 -2.14 8.65 18.91
CA ASP A 98 -3.24 8.33 17.97
C ASP A 98 -2.81 8.20 16.50
N ASP A 99 -1.84 9.01 16.04
CA ASP A 99 -1.29 8.94 14.68
C ASP A 99 0.23 9.23 14.70
N PRO A 100 1.06 8.25 15.12
CA PRO A 100 2.50 8.44 15.24
C PRO A 100 3.18 8.60 13.89
N TRP A 101 2.55 8.10 12.83
CA TRP A 101 3.05 8.10 11.46
C TRP A 101 2.46 9.21 10.58
N SER A 102 1.61 10.09 11.16
CA SER A 102 0.93 11.18 10.45
C SER A 102 0.16 10.72 9.20
N TRP A 103 -0.40 9.51 9.23
CA TRP A 103 -1.07 8.90 8.09
C TRP A 103 -2.28 9.70 7.62
N ALA A 104 -3.03 10.33 8.55
CA ALA A 104 -4.16 11.17 8.16
C ALA A 104 -3.71 12.36 7.29
N ALA A 105 -2.56 12.96 7.60
CA ALA A 105 -1.98 14.03 6.81
C ALA A 105 -1.47 13.52 5.46
N VAL A 106 -0.80 12.37 5.43
CA VAL A 106 -0.33 11.71 4.19
C VAL A 106 -1.50 11.40 3.26
N LEU A 107 -2.57 10.79 3.77
CA LEU A 107 -3.76 10.47 2.98
C LEU A 107 -4.42 11.73 2.41
N LYS A 108 -4.57 12.79 3.22
CA LYS A 108 -5.12 14.07 2.77
C LYS A 108 -4.27 14.71 1.66
N GLN A 109 -2.94 14.59 1.75
CA GLN A 109 -2.04 15.07 0.72
C GLN A 109 -2.17 14.24 -0.57
N TYR A 110 -2.22 12.92 -0.45
CA TYR A 110 -2.44 12.01 -1.57
C TYR A 110 -3.76 12.31 -2.29
N GLU A 111 -4.86 12.49 -1.54
CA GLU A 111 -6.16 12.92 -2.06
C GLU A 111 -6.09 14.27 -2.79
N LYS A 112 -5.38 15.25 -2.24
CA LYS A 112 -5.22 16.57 -2.86
C LYS A 112 -4.47 16.48 -4.20
N LEU A 113 -3.45 15.63 -4.29
CA LEU A 113 -2.61 15.51 -5.48
C LEU A 113 -3.24 14.66 -6.58
N HIS A 114 -3.95 13.59 -6.22
CA HIS A 114 -4.42 12.58 -7.17
C HIS A 114 -5.94 12.46 -7.27
N GLY A 115 -6.69 13.09 -6.37
CA GLY A 115 -8.13 13.08 -6.37
C GLY A 115 -8.73 13.93 -7.50
N GLN A 116 -9.86 13.48 -8.04
CA GLN A 116 -10.45 14.06 -9.26
C GLN A 116 -11.74 14.88 -8.99
N GLU A 117 -12.35 14.70 -7.82
CA GLU A 117 -13.59 15.42 -7.44
C GLU A 117 -13.33 16.92 -7.22
N ARG A 118 -14.06 17.80 -7.94
CA ARG A 118 -13.87 19.27 -7.90
C ARG A 118 -14.06 19.92 -6.52
N LYS A 119 -15.02 19.42 -5.72
CA LYS A 119 -15.35 20.04 -4.42
C LYS A 119 -14.56 19.45 -3.26
N LYS A 120 -14.30 18.15 -3.30
CA LYS A 120 -13.52 17.43 -2.30
C LYS A 120 -12.73 16.36 -3.03
N PRO A 121 -11.45 16.61 -3.38
CA PRO A 121 -10.64 15.62 -4.07
C PRO A 121 -10.68 14.30 -3.31
N LYS A 122 -11.12 13.25 -4.00
CA LYS A 122 -11.15 11.88 -3.51
C LYS A 122 -10.51 10.97 -4.53
N ILE A 123 -9.86 9.93 -4.03
CA ILE A 123 -9.27 8.87 -4.82
C ILE A 123 -10.37 7.93 -5.30
N GLY A 124 -10.18 7.38 -6.49
CA GLY A 124 -11.17 6.52 -7.14
C GLY A 124 -12.19 7.32 -7.95
N GLY A 125 -13.26 6.63 -8.36
CA GLY A 125 -14.30 7.17 -9.22
C GLY A 125 -14.38 6.46 -10.57
N ILE A 126 -15.44 6.79 -11.32
CA ILE A 126 -15.81 6.13 -12.57
C ILE A 126 -14.74 6.28 -13.67
N GLN A 127 -13.91 7.31 -13.57
CA GLN A 127 -12.81 7.58 -14.48
C GLN A 127 -11.63 6.60 -14.34
N TYR A 128 -11.67 5.64 -13.42
CA TYR A 128 -10.73 4.51 -13.37
C TYR A 128 -11.41 3.17 -13.68
N ASP A 129 -12.74 3.18 -13.87
CA ASP A 129 -13.50 2.01 -14.29
C ASP A 129 -13.58 1.99 -15.82
N ILE A 130 -12.71 1.17 -16.42
CA ILE A 130 -12.64 1.00 -17.87
C ILE A 130 -13.97 0.54 -18.48
N THR A 131 -14.81 -0.17 -17.72
CA THR A 131 -16.12 -0.66 -18.19
C THR A 131 -17.17 0.45 -18.23
N ALA A 132 -17.00 1.49 -17.40
CA ALA A 132 -17.88 2.64 -17.33
C ALA A 132 -17.41 3.84 -18.17
N MET A 133 -16.12 3.88 -18.55
CA MET A 133 -15.59 4.86 -19.49
C MET A 133 -16.28 4.80 -20.85
N SER A 134 -16.40 5.96 -21.50
CA SER A 134 -16.69 6.02 -22.93
C SER A 134 -15.52 5.46 -23.76
N SER A 135 -15.84 5.06 -24.99
CA SER A 135 -14.84 4.61 -25.96
C SER A 135 -13.77 5.69 -26.25
N ALA A 136 -14.13 6.97 -26.21
CA ALA A 136 -13.19 8.08 -26.40
C ALA A 136 -12.22 8.22 -25.22
N GLU A 137 -12.72 8.11 -23.98
CA GLU A 137 -11.90 8.16 -22.77
C GLU A 137 -10.90 7.00 -22.73
N ARG A 138 -11.34 5.79 -23.07
CA ARG A 138 -10.42 4.63 -23.12
C ARG A 138 -9.33 4.79 -24.17
N ARG A 139 -9.65 5.31 -25.37
CA ARG A 139 -8.64 5.61 -26.40
C ARG A 139 -7.60 6.62 -25.92
N LYS A 140 -8.05 7.67 -25.23
CA LYS A 140 -7.18 8.72 -24.71
C LYS A 140 -6.17 8.17 -23.68
N SER A 141 -6.58 7.20 -22.88
CA SER A 141 -5.73 6.56 -21.86
C SER A 141 -4.93 5.36 -22.39
N SER A 142 -5.12 4.96 -23.65
CA SER A 142 -4.45 3.81 -24.26
C SER A 142 -3.11 4.20 -24.88
N TYR A 143 -2.07 3.40 -24.64
CA TYR A 143 -0.74 3.60 -25.20
C TYR A 143 -0.71 3.69 -26.74
N ASN A 144 -1.61 2.99 -27.41
CA ASN A 144 -1.68 2.95 -28.88
C ASN A 144 -2.85 3.76 -29.46
N GLY A 145 -3.57 4.52 -28.63
CA GLY A 145 -4.73 5.31 -29.04
C GLY A 145 -5.96 4.50 -29.47
N LYS A 146 -5.93 3.17 -29.35
CA LYS A 146 -7.06 2.29 -29.67
C LYS A 146 -7.86 1.97 -28.43
N ASP A 147 -9.16 1.74 -28.63
CA ASP A 147 -10.04 1.31 -27.55
C ASP A 147 -9.73 -0.16 -27.21
N PRO A 148 -9.29 -0.47 -25.98
CA PRO A 148 -9.00 -1.85 -25.57
C PRO A 148 -10.26 -2.70 -25.38
N LEU A 149 -11.46 -2.11 -25.37
CA LEU A 149 -12.74 -2.84 -25.23
C LEU A 149 -13.65 -2.61 -26.43
N LYS A 150 -13.83 -3.65 -27.24
CA LYS A 150 -14.81 -3.68 -28.33
C LYS A 150 -16.23 -3.79 -27.77
N LYS A 151 -17.21 -3.34 -28.56
CA LYS A 151 -18.63 -3.44 -28.19
C LYS A 151 -19.06 -4.86 -27.79
N SER A 152 -18.63 -5.87 -28.55
CA SER A 152 -18.95 -7.27 -28.26
C SER A 152 -18.37 -7.76 -26.94
N GLU A 153 -17.24 -7.23 -26.49
CA GLU A 153 -16.61 -7.59 -25.22
C GLU A 153 -17.36 -6.93 -24.07
N ILE A 154 -17.75 -5.67 -24.21
CA ILE A 154 -18.59 -4.94 -23.25
C ILE A 154 -19.94 -5.65 -23.07
N ASP A 155 -20.57 -6.08 -24.15
CA ASP A 155 -21.86 -6.78 -24.10
C ASP A 155 -21.74 -8.12 -23.36
N LYS A 156 -20.64 -8.85 -23.56
CA LYS A 156 -20.34 -10.09 -22.81
C LYS A 156 -20.08 -9.83 -21.32
N ILE A 157 -19.33 -8.79 -20.98
CA ILE A 157 -19.10 -8.39 -19.58
C ILE A 157 -20.44 -8.08 -18.89
N LYS A 158 -21.35 -7.37 -19.57
CA LYS A 158 -22.70 -7.08 -19.05
C LYS A 158 -23.54 -8.34 -18.82
N GLN A 159 -23.25 -9.42 -19.53
CA GLN A 159 -23.88 -10.73 -19.34
C GLN A 159 -23.19 -11.59 -18.27
N GLY A 160 -22.19 -11.04 -17.57
CA GLY A 160 -21.43 -11.74 -16.52
C GLY A 160 -20.35 -12.68 -17.06
N MET A 161 -19.97 -12.57 -18.34
CA MET A 161 -18.88 -13.37 -18.89
C MET A 161 -17.52 -12.78 -18.51
N ILE A 162 -16.51 -13.64 -18.37
CA ILE A 162 -15.14 -13.26 -18.07
C ILE A 162 -14.45 -12.74 -19.33
N PHE A 163 -13.79 -11.59 -19.21
CA PHE A 163 -12.94 -11.05 -20.26
C PHE A 163 -11.47 -11.37 -19.96
N GLN A 164 -10.76 -11.88 -20.96
CA GLN A 164 -9.33 -12.13 -20.86
C GLN A 164 -8.60 -11.10 -21.72
N LEU A 165 -7.83 -10.24 -21.05
CA LEU A 165 -6.90 -9.33 -21.72
C LEU A 165 -5.70 -10.15 -22.19
N ALA A 166 -5.35 -10.01 -23.48
CA ALA A 166 -4.17 -10.62 -24.10
C ALA A 166 -2.96 -9.70 -23.98
#